data_AF-A0A256YEZ4-F1
#
_entry.id   AF-A0A256YEZ4-F1
#
_cell.length_a   1.000
_cell.length_b   1.000
_cell.length_c   1.000
_cell.angle_alpha   90.00
_cell.angle_beta   90.00
_cell.angle_gamma   90.00
#
_symmetry.space_group_name_H-M   'P 1'
#
loop_
_entity.id
_entity.type
_entity.pdbx_description
1 polymer ?
#
loop_
_entity_poly.entity_id
_entity_poly.type
_entity_poly.pdbx_seq_one_letter_code
_entity_poly.pdbx_strand_id
1 'polypeptide(L)'
;MVEIYICSIESIKQPIPRHHISSIAMCMKESEKALSSIEEIIKDNILEELTINGETLIIDRSLIEKILGKEIEQNQYIRLVIK
;
A
#
# COMPACT_ATOMS: atom_id res chain seq x y z
N MET A 1 -10.96 -12.05 -3.02
CA MET A 1 -9.56 -12.20 -2.55
C MET A 1 -8.94 -10.81 -2.42
N VAL A 2 -7.84 -10.64 -1.69
CA VAL A 2 -7.17 -9.33 -1.54
C VAL A 2 -5.83 -9.34 -2.26
N GLU A 3 -5.68 -8.47 -3.26
CA GLU A 3 -4.41 -8.20 -3.91
C GLU A 3 -3.63 -7.14 -3.13
N ILE A 4 -2.35 -7.40 -2.89
CA ILE A 4 -1.45 -6.52 -2.14
C ILE A 4 -0.45 -5.93 -3.12
N TYR A 5 -0.48 -4.61 -3.24
CA TYR A 5 0.47 -3.85 -4.05
C TYR A 5 1.41 -3.09 -3.13
N ILE A 6 2.72 -3.18 -3.37
CA ILE A 6 3.70 -2.28 -2.76
C ILE A 6 3.88 -1.10 -3.70
N CYS A 7 3.68 0.12 -3.19
CA CYS A 7 3.85 1.34 -3.93
C CYS A 7 5.02 2.13 -3.34
N SER A 8 5.99 2.50 -4.18
CA SER A 8 7.08 3.41 -3.81
C SER A 8 6.80 4.81 -4.36
N ILE A 9 7.05 5.81 -3.54
CA ILE A 9 7.03 7.21 -3.97
C ILE A 9 8.45 7.57 -4.42
N GLU A 10 8.67 7.53 -5.74
CA GLU A 10 9.90 8.08 -6.31
C GLU A 10 9.71 9.57 -6.60
N SER A 11 10.47 10.40 -5.88
CA SER A 11 10.61 11.80 -6.24
C SER A 11 11.58 11.89 -7.42
N ILE A 12 11.05 12.16 -8.61
CA ILE A 12 11.89 12.39 -9.80
C ILE A 12 12.82 13.57 -9.49
N LYS A 13 14.14 13.31 -9.43
CA LYS A 13 15.15 14.37 -9.32
C LYS A 13 15.11 15.23 -10.59
N GLN A 14 14.80 16.51 -10.44
CA GLN A 14 14.73 17.47 -11.54
C GLN A 14 16.11 17.75 -12.16
N PRO A 15 16.17 17.92 -13.49
CA PRO A 15 17.20 18.73 -14.13
C PRO A 15 16.84 20.24 -14.16
N ILE A 16 15.55 20.62 -14.03
CA ILE A 16 15.09 22.02 -14.23
C ILE A 16 14.02 22.45 -13.19
N PRO A 17 14.18 23.59 -12.47
CA PRO A 17 13.41 23.93 -11.26
C PRO A 17 11.97 24.43 -11.42
N ARG A 18 11.39 24.46 -12.62
CA ARG A 18 10.20 25.30 -12.92
C ARG A 18 8.86 24.60 -13.09
N HIS A 19 8.77 23.28 -12.91
CA HIS A 19 7.49 22.56 -13.02
C HIS A 19 7.04 21.97 -11.68
N HIS A 20 5.75 22.10 -11.36
CA HIS A 20 5.10 21.37 -10.28
C HIS A 20 5.24 19.86 -10.54
N ILE A 21 5.96 19.17 -9.67
CA ILE A 21 6.13 17.72 -9.74
C ILE A 21 4.90 17.10 -9.08
N SER A 22 4.12 16.33 -9.83
CA SER A 22 3.19 15.39 -9.21
C SER A 22 3.99 14.18 -8.74
N SER A 23 3.78 13.72 -7.51
CA SER A 23 4.42 12.50 -7.01
C SER A 23 3.92 11.33 -7.84
N ILE A 24 4.83 10.62 -8.51
CA ILE A 24 4.48 9.38 -9.23
C ILE A 24 4.70 8.23 -8.25
N ALA A 25 3.63 7.50 -7.96
CA ALA A 25 3.72 6.26 -7.22
C ALA A 25 3.88 5.10 -8.20
N MET A 26 4.94 4.31 -8.04
CA MET A 26 5.12 3.08 -8.80
C MET A 26 4.64 1.91 -7.93
N CYS A 27 3.55 1.25 -8.33
CA CYS A 27 2.97 0.13 -7.60
C CYS A 27 3.29 -1.19 -8.30
N MET A 28 3.75 -2.17 -7.53
CA MET A 28 3.99 -3.54 -7.97
C MET A 28 3.10 -4.50 -7.20
N LYS A 29 2.45 -5.46 -7.90
CA LYS A 29 1.71 -6.54 -7.24
C LYS A 29 2.72 -7.43 -6.52
N GLU A 30 2.63 -7.48 -5.20
CA GLU A 30 3.53 -8.25 -4.36
C GLU A 30 2.96 -9.64 -4.08
N SER A 31 1.69 -9.70 -3.69
CA SER A 31 1.05 -10.97 -3.33
C SER A 31 -0.47 -10.88 -3.41
N GLU A 32 -1.11 -12.04 -3.28
CA GLU A 32 -2.56 -12.17 -3.16
C GLU A 32 -2.84 -13.05 -1.95
N LYS A 33 -3.74 -12.61 -1.08
CA LYS A 33 -4.08 -13.30 0.17
C LYS A 33 -5.59 -13.39 0.33
N ALA A 34 -6.04 -14.38 1.08
CA ALA A 34 -7.43 -14.44 1.53
C ALA A 34 -7.71 -13.29 2.50
N LEU A 35 -8.91 -12.70 2.40
CA LEU A 35 -9.33 -11.61 3.30
C LEU A 35 -9.19 -12.02 4.77
N SER A 36 -9.61 -13.26 5.09
CA SER A 36 -9.54 -13.82 6.45
C SER A 36 -8.13 -13.87 7.04
N SER A 37 -7.09 -14.00 6.22
CA SER A 37 -5.69 -13.98 6.70
C SER A 37 -5.20 -12.56 7.01
N ILE A 38 -5.85 -11.54 6.46
CA ILE A 38 -5.48 -10.14 6.66
C ILE A 38 -6.34 -9.54 7.80
N GLU A 39 -7.60 -9.98 7.93
CA GLU A 39 -8.55 -9.56 8.97
C GLU A 39 -7.98 -9.66 10.39
N GLU A 40 -7.20 -10.70 10.70
CA GLU A 40 -6.57 -10.86 12.02
C GLU A 40 -5.46 -9.83 12.30
N ILE A 41 -4.94 -9.18 11.25
CA ILE A 41 -3.78 -8.29 11.30
C ILE A 41 -4.22 -6.82 11.23
N ILE A 42 -5.23 -6.51 10.43
CA ILE A 42 -5.72 -5.14 10.21
C ILE A 42 -6.80 -4.77 11.23
N LYS A 43 -6.88 -3.47 11.54
CA LYS A 43 -7.92 -2.94 12.44
C LYS A 43 -9.28 -2.91 11.73
N ASP A 44 -10.37 -2.99 12.51
CA ASP A 44 -11.75 -2.99 12.01
C ASP A 44 -12.05 -1.82 11.05
N ASN A 45 -11.53 -0.62 11.34
CA ASN A 45 -11.74 0.55 10.50
C ASN A 45 -11.11 0.42 9.09
N ILE A 46 -9.95 -0.22 8.99
CA ILE A 46 -9.25 -0.44 7.71
C ILE A 46 -9.97 -1.53 6.92
N LEU A 47 -10.50 -2.54 7.61
CA LEU A 47 -11.30 -3.60 7.01
C LEU A 47 -12.63 -3.05 6.45
N GLU A 48 -13.31 -2.18 7.20
CA GLU A 48 -14.51 -1.49 6.71
C GLU A 48 -14.20 -0.67 5.46
N GLU A 49 -13.15 0.16 5.47
CA GLU A 49 -12.74 0.93 4.29
C GLU A 49 -12.46 0.03 3.08
N LEU A 50 -11.72 -1.06 3.30
CA LEU A 50 -11.39 -2.02 2.25
C LEU A 50 -12.65 -2.69 1.68
N THR A 51 -13.63 -3.01 2.53
CA THR A 51 -14.89 -3.66 2.13
C THR A 51 -15.84 -2.70 1.40
N ILE A 52 -15.92 -1.45 1.86
CA ILE A 52 -16.83 -0.44 1.29
C ILE A 52 -16.27 0.12 -0.01
N ASN A 53 -14.99 0.50 -0.03
CA ASN A 53 -14.38 1.17 -1.17
C ASN A 53 -13.78 0.19 -2.18
N GLY A 54 -13.66 -1.09 -1.82
CA GLY A 54 -12.96 -2.12 -2.60
C GLY A 54 -11.45 -1.98 -2.54
N GLU A 55 -10.92 -0.93 -1.92
CA GLU A 55 -9.50 -0.71 -1.73
C GLU A 55 -9.19 0.14 -0.50
N THR A 56 -8.00 -0.05 0.05
CA THR A 56 -7.47 0.81 1.12
C THR A 56 -5.96 0.98 1.00
N LEU A 57 -5.46 2.07 1.54
CA LEU A 57 -4.05 2.43 1.56
C LEU A 57 -3.54 2.34 2.99
N ILE A 58 -2.48 1.56 3.19
CA ILE A 58 -1.84 1.43 4.49
C ILE A 58 -0.45 2.04 4.40
N ILE A 59 -0.21 3.05 5.24
CA ILE A 59 1.06 3.79 5.35
C ILE A 59 1.79 3.40 6.65
N ASP A 60 1.10 2.77 7.60
CA ASP A 60 1.69 2.34 8.86
C ASP A 60 2.69 1.20 8.63
N ARG A 61 3.98 1.50 8.83
CA ARG A 61 5.07 0.54 8.59
C ARG A 61 4.93 -0.72 9.43
N SER A 62 4.56 -0.60 10.70
CA SER A 62 4.43 -1.77 11.58
C SER A 62 3.34 -2.70 11.09
N LEU A 63 2.24 -2.14 10.59
CA LEU A 63 1.16 -2.91 10.01
C LEU A 63 1.55 -3.55 8.68
N ILE A 64 2.26 -2.81 7.81
CA ILE A 64 2.75 -3.31 6.52
C ILE A 64 3.68 -4.51 6.72
N GLU A 65 4.62 -4.41 7.66
CA GLU A 65 5.58 -5.47 7.96
C GLU A 65 4.89 -6.73 8.48
N LYS A 66 3.81 -6.59 9.26
CA LYS A 66 2.98 -7.73 9.69
C LYS A 66 2.22 -8.37 8.53
N ILE A 67 1.67 -7.57 7.63
CA ILE A 67 0.90 -8.07 6.47
C ILE A 67 1.82 -8.79 5.49
N LEU A 68 2.99 -8.23 5.20
CA LEU A 68 3.94 -8.78 4.23
C LEU A 68 4.87 -9.84 4.83
N GLY A 69 5.13 -9.79 6.13
CA GLY A 69 6.12 -10.64 6.80
C GLY A 69 7.56 -10.25 6.49
N LYS A 70 7.81 -9.03 6.00
CA LYS A 70 9.14 -8.50 5.67
C LYS A 70 9.20 -6.98 5.89
N GLU A 71 10.41 -6.47 6.07
CA GLU A 71 10.67 -5.02 6.14
C GLU A 71 10.39 -4.33 4.79
N ILE A 72 9.93 -3.08 4.87
CA ILE A 72 9.72 -2.20 3.71
C ILE A 72 10.56 -0.92 3.81
N GLU A 73 10.81 -0.27 2.68
CA GLU A 73 11.57 0.98 2.64
C GLU A 73 10.76 2.17 3.17
N GLN A 74 11.44 3.25 3.60
CA GLN A 74 10.78 4.42 4.20
C GLN A 74 9.77 5.14 3.28
N ASN A 75 9.96 5.04 1.97
CA ASN A 75 9.09 5.70 0.98
C ASN A 75 8.08 4.73 0.34
N GLN A 76 7.82 3.59 0.99
CA GLN A 76 6.89 2.58 0.53
C GLN A 76 5.62 2.57 1.37
N TYR A 77 4.49 2.38 0.71
CA TYR A 77 3.20 2.08 1.32
C TYR A 77 2.58 0.89 0.60
N ILE A 78 1.54 0.28 1.18
CA ILE A 78 0.80 -0.79 0.50
C ILE A 78 -0.60 -0.33 0.14
N ARG A 79 -1.08 -0.80 -1.01
CA ARG A 79 -2.47 -0.71 -1.43
C ARG A 79 -3.05 -2.11 -1.40
N LEU A 80 -4.13 -2.28 -0.65
CA LEU A 80 -4.93 -3.50 -0.64
C LEU A 80 -6.12 -3.28 -1.57
N VAL A 81 -6.42 -4.26 -2.41
CA VAL A 81 -7.56 -4.21 -3.34
C VAL A 81 -8.35 -5.51 -3.24
N ILE A 82 -9.65 -5.42 -2.95
CA ILE A 82 -10.57 -6.55 -3.01
C ILE A 82 -10.95 -6.82 -4.46
N LYS A 83 -10.89 -8.09 -4.83
CA LYS A 83 -11.36 -8.64 -6.10
C LYS A 83 -12.43 -9.70 -5.86
#